data_AF-A0A2M7WNG4-F1
#
_entry.id   AF-A0A2M7WNG4-F1
#
_cell.length_a   1.000
_cell.length_b   1.000
_cell.length_c   1.000
_cell.angle_alpha   90.00
_cell.angle_beta   90.00
_cell.angle_gamma   90.00
#
_symmetry.space_group_name_H-M   'P 1'
#
loop_
_entity.id
_entity.type
_entity.pdbx_description
1 polymer ?
#
loop_
_entity_poly.entity_id
_entity_poly.type
_entity_poly.pdbx_seq_one_letter_code
_entity_poly.pdbx_strand_id
1 'polypeptide(L)'
;MNDKTIATHNGNFHADDVFSVAAIELRFPSFTLVRTRDAELIAKADIVIDVGLEYDPESDRFDHHQRGGAGERENGIPYSSFGLIWQKYGAAICGGDQDVANAVDAGLVSNIDAIDCGHVEGVIKGITLSQTIGMFNPTWQEESHVDACFDEAVEFASRVLTRFIAAASGGISAKAIVAQAIEN
;
A
#
# COMPACT_ATOMS: atom_id res chain seq x y z
N MET A 1 11.98 23.25 0.05
CA MET A 1 11.53 21.85 -0.11
C MET A 1 10.18 21.94 -0.80
N ASN A 2 10.00 21.27 -1.93
CA ASN A 2 8.68 21.14 -2.53
C ASN A 2 8.07 19.88 -1.92
N ASP A 3 7.36 20.05 -0.81
CA ASP A 3 6.66 18.95 -0.16
C ASP A 3 5.54 18.52 -1.11
N LYS A 4 5.56 17.24 -1.50
CA LYS A 4 4.49 16.68 -2.34
C LYS A 4 3.18 16.73 -1.59
N THR A 5 2.08 17.02 -2.27
CA THR A 5 0.74 16.84 -1.74
C THR A 5 0.20 15.49 -2.17
N ILE A 6 -0.27 14.70 -1.20
CA ILE A 6 -0.92 13.41 -1.44
C ILE A 6 -2.39 13.53 -1.08
N ALA A 7 -3.29 13.11 -1.96
CA ALA A 7 -4.71 13.02 -1.67
C ALA A 7 -5.18 11.57 -1.55
N THR A 8 -5.97 11.28 -0.53
CA THR A 8 -6.74 10.04 -0.40
C THR A 8 -8.11 10.33 0.20
N HIS A 9 -9.03 9.38 0.25
CA HIS A 9 -10.38 9.62 0.73
C HIS A 9 -10.44 9.86 2.26
N ASN A 10 -11.45 10.60 2.72
CA ASN A 10 -11.68 10.92 4.14
C ASN A 10 -12.76 10.05 4.82
N GLY A 11 -13.00 8.85 4.32
CA GLY A 11 -13.95 7.91 4.94
C GLY A 11 -13.30 7.01 6.00
N ASN A 12 -14.06 5.98 6.39
CA ASN A 12 -13.43 4.80 6.98
C ASN A 12 -12.37 4.29 6.00
N PHE A 13 -11.24 3.88 6.56
CA PHE A 13 -10.06 3.50 5.80
C PHE A 13 -9.82 2.01 5.82
N HIS A 14 -9.19 1.53 4.76
CA HIS A 14 -8.81 0.15 4.56
C HIS A 14 -7.30 -0.02 4.63
N ALA A 15 -6.85 -1.28 4.59
CA ALA A 15 -5.42 -1.55 4.47
C ALA A 15 -4.84 -1.02 3.15
N ASP A 16 -5.64 -0.91 2.09
CA ASP A 16 -5.19 -0.36 0.82
C ASP A 16 -4.68 1.09 0.99
N ASP A 17 -5.52 1.98 1.49
CA ASP A 17 -5.20 3.41 1.69
C ASP A 17 -4.02 3.56 2.66
N VAL A 18 -4.04 2.82 3.77
CA VAL A 18 -3.05 2.95 4.84
C VAL A 18 -1.67 2.45 4.39
N PHE A 19 -1.59 1.28 3.75
CA PHE A 19 -0.31 0.76 3.25
C PHE A 19 0.19 1.53 2.02
N SER A 20 -0.72 2.10 1.22
CA SER A 20 -0.38 3.03 0.16
C SER A 20 0.37 4.26 0.70
N VAL A 21 -0.17 4.93 1.73
CA VAL A 21 0.49 6.08 2.37
C VAL A 21 1.80 5.66 3.03
N ALA A 22 1.86 4.51 3.71
CA ALA A 22 3.08 3.99 4.30
C ALA A 22 4.20 3.73 3.25
N ALA A 23 3.84 3.20 2.07
CA ALA A 23 4.79 3.00 0.98
C ALA A 23 5.29 4.33 0.41
N ILE A 24 4.40 5.32 0.29
CA ILE A 24 4.78 6.65 -0.14
C ILE A 24 5.71 7.32 0.89
N GLU A 25 5.47 7.18 2.19
CA GLU A 25 6.35 7.72 3.24
C GLU A 25 7.79 7.20 3.09
N LEU A 26 7.96 5.90 2.79
CA LEU A 26 9.28 5.31 2.52
C LEU A 26 9.93 5.87 1.24
N ARG A 27 9.13 6.26 0.23
CA ARG A 27 9.62 6.78 -1.06
C ARG A 27 9.91 8.28 -1.03
N PHE A 28 9.07 9.04 -0.34
CA PHE A 28 9.07 10.49 -0.23
C PHE A 28 8.90 10.87 1.26
N PRO A 29 10.01 11.02 2.02
CA PRO A 29 9.96 11.20 3.48
C PRO A 29 9.32 12.50 3.97
N SER A 30 8.92 13.39 3.07
CA SER A 30 8.32 14.69 3.39
C SER A 30 7.24 15.00 2.36
N PHE A 31 6.01 15.09 2.85
CA PHE A 31 4.80 15.34 2.08
C PHE A 31 3.72 15.93 2.98
N THR A 32 2.70 16.52 2.37
CA THR A 32 1.45 16.90 3.03
C THR A 32 0.36 15.91 2.61
N LEU A 33 -0.24 15.22 3.59
CA LEU A 33 -1.39 14.37 3.36
C LEU A 33 -2.68 15.18 3.43
N VAL A 34 -3.56 15.00 2.45
CA VAL A 34 -4.89 15.60 2.39
C VAL A 34 -5.92 14.48 2.26
N ARG A 35 -6.66 14.20 3.34
CA ARG A 35 -7.80 13.27 3.29
C ARG A 35 -9.05 14.03 2.84
N THR A 36 -9.58 13.73 1.65
CA THR A 36 -10.66 14.50 1.03
C THR A 36 -11.44 13.71 -0.03
N ARG A 37 -12.66 14.17 -0.35
CA ARG A 37 -13.40 13.80 -1.56
C ARG A 37 -13.70 15.01 -2.46
N ASP A 38 -13.10 16.15 -2.15
CA ASP A 38 -13.21 17.37 -2.95
C ASP A 38 -12.40 17.21 -4.24
N ALA A 39 -13.09 17.25 -5.38
CA ALA A 39 -12.50 17.05 -6.68
C ALA A 39 -11.43 18.12 -7.04
N GLU A 40 -11.57 19.36 -6.56
CA GLU A 40 -10.58 20.40 -6.81
C GLU A 40 -9.30 20.19 -6.02
N LEU A 41 -9.40 19.68 -4.78
CA LEU A 41 -8.23 19.33 -3.97
C LEU A 41 -7.52 18.10 -4.55
N ILE A 42 -8.29 17.09 -4.97
CA ILE A 42 -7.76 15.88 -5.63
C ILE A 42 -7.00 16.24 -6.90
N ALA A 43 -7.59 17.08 -7.76
CA ALA A 43 -6.96 17.48 -9.03
C ALA A 43 -5.64 18.25 -8.84
N LYS A 44 -5.47 18.94 -7.71
CA LYS A 44 -4.26 19.72 -7.38
C LYS A 44 -3.17 18.89 -6.69
N ALA A 45 -3.46 17.68 -6.21
CA ALA A 45 -2.49 16.85 -5.52
C ALA A 45 -1.41 16.33 -6.47
N ASP A 46 -0.19 16.16 -5.98
CA ASP A 46 0.90 15.55 -6.74
C ASP A 46 0.67 14.05 -6.91
N ILE A 47 0.18 13.38 -5.86
CA ILE A 47 -0.13 11.94 -5.86
C ILE A 47 -1.57 11.74 -5.37
N VAL A 48 -2.34 10.89 -6.02
CA VAL A 48 -3.71 10.56 -5.63
C VAL A 48 -3.83 9.05 -5.42
N ILE A 49 -4.47 8.66 -4.31
CA ILE A 49 -4.55 7.29 -3.82
C ILE A 49 -6.01 6.99 -3.46
N ASP A 50 -6.56 5.93 -4.02
CA ASP A 50 -7.89 5.40 -3.70
C ASP A 50 -9.05 6.40 -3.80
N VAL A 51 -8.89 7.40 -4.67
CA VAL A 51 -9.92 8.41 -4.94
C VAL A 51 -9.69 9.01 -6.32
N GLY A 52 -10.75 9.54 -6.93
CA GLY A 52 -10.68 10.25 -8.22
C GLY A 52 -11.09 9.43 -9.44
N LEU A 53 -11.29 8.12 -9.30
CA LEU A 53 -11.72 7.19 -10.35
C LEU A 53 -10.77 7.19 -11.56
N GLU A 54 -9.47 7.24 -11.29
CA GLU A 54 -8.43 7.31 -12.32
C GLU A 54 -7.18 6.51 -11.90
N TYR A 55 -6.75 5.62 -12.79
CA TYR A 55 -5.41 5.05 -12.78
C TYR A 55 -4.60 5.62 -13.93
N ASP A 56 -3.56 6.39 -13.59
CA ASP A 56 -2.55 6.87 -14.52
C ASP A 56 -1.19 6.92 -13.77
N PRO A 57 -0.30 5.95 -14.01
CA PRO A 57 0.98 5.92 -13.33
C PRO A 57 1.90 7.05 -13.78
N GLU A 58 1.71 7.68 -14.95
CA GLU A 58 2.57 8.79 -15.38
C GLU A 58 2.26 10.09 -14.62
N SER A 59 0.99 10.29 -14.25
CA SER A 59 0.54 11.44 -13.45
C SER A 59 0.31 11.14 -11.96
N ASP A 60 0.80 9.99 -11.48
CA ASP A 60 0.70 9.56 -10.08
C ASP A 60 -0.76 9.52 -9.59
N ARG A 61 -1.64 8.90 -10.38
CA ARG A 61 -3.03 8.61 -10.02
C ARG A 61 -3.19 7.11 -9.83
N PHE A 62 -3.51 6.71 -8.60
CA PHE A 62 -3.56 5.31 -8.16
C PHE A 62 -4.92 5.02 -7.55
N ASP A 63 -5.98 5.03 -8.36
CA ASP A 63 -7.29 4.51 -7.98
C ASP A 63 -7.59 3.22 -8.78
N HIS A 64 -8.40 2.35 -8.20
CA HIS A 64 -8.86 1.11 -8.82
C HIS A 64 -10.39 1.04 -8.97
N HIS A 65 -11.11 2.03 -8.44
CA HIS A 65 -12.57 2.09 -8.44
C HIS A 65 -13.21 2.48 -9.78
N GLN A 66 -12.41 2.91 -10.77
CA GLN A 66 -12.90 3.23 -12.11
C GLN A 66 -13.54 2.02 -12.80
N ARG A 67 -14.43 2.31 -13.75
CA ARG A 67 -15.03 1.27 -14.59
C ARG A 67 -13.95 0.53 -15.36
N GLY A 68 -13.84 -0.78 -15.12
CA GLY A 68 -12.82 -1.64 -15.73
C GLY A 68 -11.62 -1.92 -14.84
N GLY A 69 -11.54 -1.31 -13.64
CA GLY A 69 -10.45 -1.52 -12.69
C GLY A 69 -9.13 -0.90 -13.13
N ALA A 70 -8.04 -1.29 -12.46
CA ALA A 70 -6.67 -0.87 -12.77
C ALA A 70 -5.79 -2.00 -13.32
N GLY A 71 -6.42 -3.07 -13.83
CA GLY A 71 -5.73 -4.29 -14.26
C GLY A 71 -5.47 -5.28 -13.14
N GLU A 72 -4.76 -6.35 -13.47
CA GLU A 72 -4.48 -7.48 -12.58
C GLU A 72 -3.08 -8.06 -12.83
N ARG A 73 -2.55 -8.76 -11.83
CA ARG A 73 -1.31 -9.55 -11.94
C ARG A 73 -1.53 -10.75 -12.87
N GLU A 74 -0.43 -11.38 -13.32
CA GLU A 74 -0.50 -12.60 -14.15
C GLU A 74 -1.26 -13.76 -13.49
N ASN A 75 -1.31 -13.80 -12.16
CA ASN A 75 -2.05 -14.79 -11.39
C ASN A 75 -3.55 -14.43 -11.19
N GLY A 76 -4.03 -13.34 -11.81
CA GLY A 76 -5.42 -12.89 -11.76
C GLY A 76 -5.80 -12.06 -10.54
N ILE A 77 -4.86 -11.78 -9.61
CA ILE A 77 -5.14 -10.90 -8.47
C ILE A 77 -5.22 -9.45 -8.99
N PRO A 78 -6.36 -8.75 -8.85
CA PRO A 78 -6.51 -7.36 -9.26
C PRO A 78 -5.60 -6.45 -8.43
N TYR A 79 -5.22 -5.31 -8.98
CA TYR A 79 -4.51 -4.29 -8.21
C TYR A 79 -5.50 -3.37 -7.49
N SER A 80 -5.29 -3.17 -6.19
CA SER A 80 -5.78 -1.99 -5.45
C SER A 80 -4.70 -0.89 -5.47
N SER A 81 -4.95 0.26 -4.84
CA SER A 81 -4.04 1.41 -4.89
C SER A 81 -2.64 1.08 -4.38
N PHE A 82 -2.53 0.24 -3.34
CA PHE A 82 -1.27 -0.20 -2.76
C PHE A 82 -0.46 -1.02 -3.77
N GLY A 83 -1.12 -1.95 -4.45
CA GLY A 83 -0.56 -2.68 -5.58
C GLY A 83 -0.03 -1.79 -6.70
N LEU A 84 -0.80 -0.78 -7.11
CA LEU A 84 -0.41 0.14 -8.19
C LEU A 84 0.79 1.01 -7.79
N ILE A 85 0.82 1.48 -6.54
CA ILE A 85 1.97 2.19 -5.97
C ILE A 85 3.17 1.27 -5.90
N TRP A 86 3.00 0.02 -5.47
CA TRP A 86 4.09 -0.95 -5.39
C TRP A 86 4.66 -1.30 -6.76
N GLN A 87 3.81 -1.39 -7.78
CA GLN A 87 4.24 -1.60 -9.16
C GLN A 87 5.15 -0.48 -9.66
N LYS A 88 4.85 0.79 -9.32
CA LYS A 88 5.67 1.94 -9.74
C LYS A 88 6.91 2.15 -8.86
N TYR A 89 6.75 2.01 -7.54
CA TYR A 89 7.75 2.47 -6.57
C TYR A 89 8.41 1.36 -5.75
N GLY A 90 7.91 0.12 -5.78
CA GLY A 90 8.37 -0.97 -4.91
C GLY A 90 9.86 -1.25 -5.02
N ALA A 91 10.41 -1.32 -6.23
CA ALA A 91 11.84 -1.49 -6.43
C ALA A 91 12.66 -0.33 -5.82
N ALA A 92 12.22 0.92 -6.02
CA ALA A 92 12.90 2.09 -5.45
C ALA A 92 12.83 2.11 -3.91
N ILE A 93 11.68 1.73 -3.34
CA ILE A 93 11.49 1.57 -1.88
C ILE A 93 12.44 0.48 -1.34
N CYS A 94 12.65 -0.58 -2.11
CA CYS A 94 13.58 -1.67 -1.78
C CYS A 94 15.04 -1.40 -2.17
N GLY A 95 15.45 -0.13 -2.37
CA GLY A 95 16.84 0.23 -2.67
C GLY A 95 17.31 -0.14 -4.07
N GLY A 96 16.39 -0.34 -5.00
CA GLY A 96 16.64 -0.80 -6.37
C GLY A 96 16.66 -2.32 -6.53
N ASP A 97 16.41 -3.08 -5.46
CA ASP A 97 16.39 -4.54 -5.49
C ASP A 97 15.00 -5.07 -5.89
N GLN A 98 14.89 -5.52 -7.14
CA GLN A 98 13.64 -6.06 -7.68
C GLN A 98 13.26 -7.41 -7.03
N ASP A 99 14.22 -8.24 -6.62
CA ASP A 99 13.92 -9.53 -6.00
C ASP A 99 13.30 -9.34 -4.61
N VAL A 100 13.79 -8.35 -3.85
CA VAL A 100 13.18 -7.93 -2.59
C VAL A 100 11.78 -7.39 -2.83
N ALA A 101 11.59 -6.51 -3.81
CA ALA A 101 10.28 -5.94 -4.13
C ALA A 101 9.27 -7.02 -4.54
N ASN A 102 9.69 -8.01 -5.34
CA ASN A 102 8.85 -9.16 -5.74
C ASN A 102 8.48 -10.03 -4.54
N ALA A 103 9.42 -10.29 -3.62
CA ALA A 103 9.16 -11.07 -2.42
C ALA A 103 8.17 -10.37 -1.47
N VAL A 104 8.26 -9.04 -1.34
CA VAL A 104 7.30 -8.24 -0.57
C VAL A 104 5.93 -8.19 -1.27
N ASP A 105 5.90 -8.07 -2.60
CA ASP A 105 4.64 -8.11 -3.36
C ASP A 105 3.87 -9.42 -3.12
N ALA A 106 4.56 -10.56 -3.26
CA ALA A 106 3.99 -11.88 -3.05
C ALA A 106 3.57 -12.14 -1.59
N GLY A 107 4.32 -11.59 -0.62
CA GLY A 107 4.11 -11.85 0.81
C GLY A 107 3.17 -10.89 1.53
N LEU A 108 2.94 -9.69 0.99
CA LEU A 108 2.19 -8.63 1.64
C LEU A 108 1.23 -7.92 0.68
N VAL A 109 1.76 -7.29 -0.37
CA VAL A 109 1.01 -6.34 -1.22
C VAL A 109 -0.15 -7.05 -1.91
N SER A 110 0.13 -8.11 -2.68
CA SER A 110 -0.88 -8.88 -3.40
C SER A 110 -1.96 -9.49 -2.48
N ASN A 111 -1.65 -9.75 -1.20
CA ASN A 111 -2.63 -10.26 -0.25
C ASN A 111 -3.57 -9.17 0.25
N ILE A 112 -3.08 -7.94 0.42
CA ILE A 112 -3.91 -6.78 0.74
C ILE A 112 -4.79 -6.46 -0.46
N ASP A 113 -4.22 -6.37 -1.66
CA ASP A 113 -4.95 -6.11 -2.89
C ASP A 113 -6.07 -7.12 -3.13
N ALA A 114 -5.79 -8.42 -2.92
CA ALA A 114 -6.78 -9.47 -3.09
C ALA A 114 -7.97 -9.30 -2.14
N ILE A 115 -7.73 -8.95 -0.88
CA ILE A 115 -8.81 -8.71 0.09
C ILE A 115 -9.61 -7.47 -0.29
N ASP A 116 -8.91 -6.38 -0.63
CA ASP A 116 -9.52 -5.09 -0.93
C ASP A 116 -10.38 -5.14 -2.20
N CYS A 117 -9.88 -5.80 -3.24
CA CYS A 117 -10.61 -6.04 -4.49
C CYS A 117 -11.66 -7.16 -4.40
N GLY A 118 -11.87 -7.76 -3.22
CA GLY A 118 -12.81 -8.87 -3.02
C GLY A 118 -12.41 -10.17 -3.76
N HIS A 119 -11.16 -10.29 -4.19
CA HIS A 119 -10.58 -11.44 -4.87
C HIS A 119 -10.07 -12.49 -3.86
N VAL A 120 -10.94 -12.96 -2.98
CA VAL A 120 -10.58 -13.95 -1.95
C VAL A 120 -11.21 -15.30 -2.25
N GLU A 121 -10.38 -16.34 -2.29
CA GLU A 121 -10.86 -17.71 -2.48
C GLU A 121 -11.24 -18.35 -1.13
N GLY A 122 -12.45 -18.92 -1.08
CA GLY A 122 -12.94 -19.64 0.09
C GLY A 122 -13.29 -18.74 1.28
N VAL A 123 -13.33 -19.33 2.47
CA VAL A 123 -13.70 -18.64 3.71
C VAL A 123 -12.43 -18.17 4.41
N ILE A 124 -12.29 -16.85 4.58
CA ILE A 124 -11.26 -16.27 5.42
C ILE A 124 -11.47 -16.75 6.86
N LYS A 125 -10.45 -17.40 7.43
CA LYS A 125 -10.45 -17.87 8.82
C LYS A 125 -9.45 -17.06 9.65
N GLY A 126 -9.89 -16.59 10.82
CA GLY A 126 -9.06 -15.77 11.70
C GLY A 126 -9.07 -14.29 11.30
N ILE A 127 -8.24 -13.51 12.00
CA ILE A 127 -8.09 -12.06 11.78
C ILE A 127 -7.01 -11.84 10.72
N THR A 128 -7.34 -11.12 9.65
CA THR A 128 -6.37 -10.73 8.61
C THR A 128 -5.66 -9.42 8.98
N LEU A 129 -4.58 -9.11 8.28
CA LEU A 129 -3.93 -7.80 8.41
C LEU A 129 -4.87 -6.67 7.98
N SER A 130 -5.65 -6.86 6.91
CA SER A 130 -6.66 -5.89 6.47
C SER A 130 -7.74 -5.65 7.53
N GLN A 131 -8.19 -6.71 8.21
CA GLN A 131 -9.11 -6.57 9.34
C GLN A 131 -8.46 -5.88 10.54
N THR A 132 -7.19 -6.17 10.82
CA THR A 132 -6.42 -5.48 11.88
C THR A 132 -6.35 -3.98 11.62
N ILE A 133 -6.02 -3.55 10.38
CA ILE A 133 -6.04 -2.12 10.01
C ILE A 133 -7.45 -1.55 10.13
N GLY A 134 -8.46 -2.27 9.64
CA GLY A 134 -9.86 -1.86 9.76
C GLY A 134 -10.28 -1.57 11.21
N MET A 135 -9.64 -2.22 12.19
CA MET A 135 -9.93 -2.03 13.61
C MET A 135 -9.37 -0.75 14.23
N PHE A 136 -8.53 -0.01 13.51
CA PHE A 136 -8.18 1.36 13.90
C PHE A 136 -9.30 2.36 13.59
N ASN A 137 -10.24 2.04 12.69
CA ASN A 137 -11.37 2.92 12.46
C ASN A 137 -12.19 3.07 13.75
N PRO A 138 -12.51 4.30 14.17
CA PRO A 138 -13.32 4.51 15.35
C PRO A 138 -14.75 4.01 15.10
N THR A 139 -15.34 3.42 16.13
CA THR A 139 -16.76 3.10 16.16
C THR A 139 -17.59 4.37 16.36
N TRP A 140 -18.88 4.27 16.06
CA TRP A 140 -19.83 5.37 16.29
C TRP A 140 -20.00 5.77 17.76
N GLN A 141 -19.46 4.99 18.71
CA GLN A 141 -19.52 5.25 20.15
C GLN A 141 -18.25 5.90 20.72
N GLU A 142 -17.23 6.12 19.89
CA GLU A 142 -15.95 6.70 20.33
C GLU A 142 -15.85 8.18 19.95
N GLU A 143 -15.27 8.98 20.84
CA GLU A 143 -14.98 10.41 20.60
C GLU A 143 -13.63 10.61 19.88
N SER A 144 -13.27 9.69 18.97
CA SER A 144 -12.02 9.72 18.23
C SER A 144 -12.20 10.35 16.85
N HIS A 145 -11.21 11.12 16.40
CA HIS A 145 -11.22 11.66 15.04
C HIS A 145 -10.64 10.65 14.06
N VAL A 146 -11.38 10.31 12.99
CA VAL A 146 -10.99 9.28 12.00
C VAL A 146 -9.60 9.53 11.39
N ASP A 147 -9.21 10.80 11.23
CA ASP A 147 -7.87 11.14 10.70
C ASP A 147 -6.75 10.85 11.70
N ALA A 148 -6.96 11.06 13.00
CA ALA A 148 -5.96 10.70 14.00
C ALA A 148 -5.78 9.17 14.09
N CYS A 149 -6.88 8.43 13.97
CA CYS A 149 -6.83 6.97 13.89
C CYS A 149 -6.15 6.47 12.61
N PHE A 150 -6.33 7.19 11.50
CA PHE A 150 -5.65 6.89 10.24
C PHE A 150 -4.14 7.08 10.37
N ASP A 151 -3.69 8.19 10.97
CA ASP A 151 -2.28 8.46 11.21
C ASP A 151 -1.64 7.34 12.06
N GLU A 152 -2.32 6.89 13.13
CA GLU A 152 -1.87 5.76 13.95
C GLU A 152 -1.79 4.45 13.15
N ALA A 153 -2.77 4.18 12.29
CA ALA A 153 -2.76 3.01 11.41
C ALA A 153 -1.61 3.06 10.40
N VAL A 154 -1.29 4.23 9.86
CA VAL A 154 -0.16 4.45 8.95
C VAL A 154 1.16 4.21 9.67
N GLU A 155 1.36 4.72 10.89
CA GLU A 155 2.58 4.45 11.67
C GLU A 155 2.79 2.94 11.89
N PHE A 156 1.72 2.22 12.24
CA PHE A 156 1.73 0.77 12.37
C PHE A 156 2.08 0.08 11.03
N ALA A 157 1.43 0.47 9.93
CA ALA A 157 1.66 -0.10 8.61
C ALA A 157 3.09 0.17 8.10
N SER A 158 3.61 1.39 8.28
CA SER A 158 5.00 1.76 7.96
C SER A 158 5.99 0.86 8.68
N ARG A 159 5.73 0.55 9.96
CA ARG A 159 6.56 -0.41 10.72
C ARG A 159 6.47 -1.82 10.14
N VAL A 160 5.27 -2.31 9.85
CA VAL A 160 5.04 -3.65 9.29
C VAL A 160 5.71 -3.78 7.92
N LEU A 161 5.49 -2.83 7.02
CA LEU A 161 6.08 -2.81 5.67
C LEU A 161 7.61 -2.83 5.72
N THR A 162 8.21 -1.99 6.57
CA THR A 162 9.67 -1.98 6.78
C THR A 162 10.19 -3.35 7.25
N ARG A 163 9.43 -4.06 8.09
CA ARG A 163 9.79 -5.41 8.55
C ARG A 163 9.64 -6.47 7.46
N PHE A 164 8.64 -6.38 6.59
CA PHE A 164 8.51 -7.25 5.41
C PHE A 164 9.70 -7.06 4.47
N ILE A 165 10.08 -5.82 4.17
CA ILE A 165 11.26 -5.49 3.35
C ILE A 165 12.53 -6.08 3.98
N ALA A 166 12.75 -5.86 5.29
CA ALA A 166 13.91 -6.39 5.99
C ALA A 166 13.96 -7.92 6.00
N ALA A 167 12.82 -8.59 6.18
CA ALA A 167 12.73 -10.04 6.15
C ALA A 167 13.00 -10.61 4.75
N ALA A 168 12.45 -10.00 3.71
CA ALA A 168 12.70 -10.37 2.32
C ALA A 168 14.18 -10.22 1.95
N SER A 169 14.77 -9.06 2.26
CA SER A 169 16.19 -8.79 2.03
C SER A 169 17.10 -9.78 2.77
N GLY A 170 16.82 -10.06 4.05
CA GLY A 170 17.56 -11.04 4.84
C GLY A 170 17.46 -12.47 4.26
N GLY A 171 16.26 -12.86 3.80
CA GLY A 171 16.04 -14.17 3.20
C GLY A 171 16.77 -14.37 1.87
N ILE A 172 16.78 -13.34 1.01
CA ILE A 172 17.50 -13.38 -0.27
C ILE A 172 19.01 -13.41 -0.04
N SER A 173 19.52 -12.57 0.86
CA SER A 173 20.94 -12.57 1.25
C SER A 173 21.39 -13.95 1.76
N ALA A 174 20.59 -14.59 2.60
CA ALA A 174 20.90 -15.93 3.12
C ALA A 174 20.96 -16.99 2.00
N LYS A 175 20.02 -16.96 1.04
CA LYS A 175 20.04 -17.89 -0.12
C LYS A 175 21.31 -17.73 -0.95
N ALA A 176 21.76 -16.50 -1.20
CA ALA A 176 22.98 -16.23 -1.94
C ALA A 176 24.24 -16.79 -1.24
N ILE A 177 24.32 -16.61 0.09
CA ILE A 177 25.43 -17.14 0.90
C ILE A 177 25.45 -18.68 0.86
N VAL A 178 24.28 -19.32 1.00
CA VAL A 178 24.18 -20.79 0.95
C VAL A 178 24.54 -21.34 -0.43
N ALA A 179 24.07 -20.71 -1.50
CA ALA A 179 24.41 -21.12 -2.87
C ALA A 179 25.94 -21.07 -3.10
N GLN A 180 26.59 -19.98 -2.69
CA GLN A 180 28.04 -19.84 -2.79
C GLN A 180 28.79 -20.89 -1.95
N ALA A 181 28.26 -21.29 -0.81
CA ALA A 181 28.86 -22.32 0.03
C ALA A 181 28.76 -23.74 -0.55
N ILE A 182 27.78 -24.01 -1.42
CA ILE A 182 27.59 -25.31 -2.09
C ILE A 182 28.51 -25.44 -3.32
N GLU A 183 28.90 -24.33 -3.93
CA GLU A 183 29.80 -24.29 -5.09
C GLU A 183 31.29 -24.42 -4.74
N ASN A 184 31.65 -24.41 -3.45
CA ASN A 184 33.01 -24.62 -2.93
C ASN A 184 33.19 -26.01 -2.33
#